data_AF-A0A1M5N3D4-F1
#
_entry.id   AF-A0A1M5N3D4-F1
#
_cell.length_a   1.000
_cell.length_b   1.000
_cell.length_c   1.000
_cell.angle_alpha   90.00
_cell.angle_beta   90.00
_cell.angle_gamma   90.00
#
_symmetry.space_group_name_H-M   'P 1'
#
loop_
_entity.id
_entity.type
_entity.pdbx_description
1 polymer ?
#
loop_
_entity_poly.entity_id
_entity_poly.type
_entity_poly.pdbx_seq_one_letter_code
_entity_poly.pdbx_strand_id
1 'polypeptide(L)'
;MSISTAEKNTVLVEKLFLKGFSKNNAAVLREVLSKDFTLSSAGAVADDQSTDSGSRETLIAGMRHNHNCFEGWGFVIEHIMASENHVAARWAATGKHVGSFMGEAPTGQMVTLKGNSLYRIENGKIVADWVFANQAEFGAQLGIGALPPLGSGEMLVRSFWSKVINAHDPDAADALMAKDYKQHAVGIGQGPEGFKAFFRDVLASSQGMKAEVLGLIEAETLVVSSTRVSFDVPPEGWSASQTIIDVFRTDGMKLLEHWDMAAE
;
A
#
# COMPACT_ATOMS: atom_id res chain seq x y z
N MET A 1 -31.39 -11.45 -28.31
CA MET A 1 -31.18 -9.99 -28.20
C MET A 1 -29.74 -9.76 -27.78
N SER A 2 -29.02 -8.82 -28.41
CA SER A 2 -27.72 -8.40 -27.90
C SER A 2 -27.94 -7.53 -26.67
N ILE A 3 -27.26 -7.84 -25.57
CA ILE A 3 -27.23 -6.99 -24.38
C ILE A 3 -26.58 -5.62 -24.71
N SER A 4 -27.03 -4.57 -24.03
CA SER A 4 -26.55 -3.20 -24.13
C SER A 4 -25.09 -3.07 -23.66
N THR A 5 -24.44 -1.96 -24.01
CA THR A 5 -23.06 -1.67 -23.52
C THR A 5 -23.01 -1.59 -22.00
N ALA A 6 -24.00 -0.95 -21.37
CA ALA A 6 -24.08 -0.87 -19.92
C ALA A 6 -24.17 -2.26 -19.27
N GLU A 7 -25.02 -3.15 -19.79
CA GLU A 7 -25.12 -4.53 -19.30
C GLU A 7 -23.82 -5.33 -19.48
N LYS A 8 -23.11 -5.15 -20.62
CA LYS A 8 -21.79 -5.78 -20.83
C LYS A 8 -20.77 -5.30 -19.81
N ASN A 9 -20.76 -4.00 -19.52
CA ASN A 9 -19.82 -3.40 -18.58
C ASN A 9 -20.12 -3.81 -17.13
N THR A 10 -21.40 -3.92 -16.75
CA THR A 10 -21.81 -4.51 -15.47
C THR A 10 -21.26 -5.93 -15.31
N VAL A 11 -21.46 -6.81 -16.31
CA VAL A 11 -20.95 -8.19 -16.27
C VAL A 11 -19.43 -8.24 -16.16
N LEU A 12 -18.72 -7.30 -16.78
CA LEU A 12 -17.26 -7.20 -16.70
C LEU A 12 -16.79 -6.90 -15.27
N VAL A 13 -17.43 -5.93 -14.60
CA VAL A 13 -17.12 -5.56 -13.21
C VAL A 13 -17.57 -6.66 -12.23
N GLU A 14 -18.73 -7.27 -12.42
CA GLU A 14 -19.15 -8.43 -11.61
C GLU A 14 -18.14 -9.58 -11.70
N LYS A 15 -17.63 -9.84 -12.91
CA LYS A 15 -16.58 -10.85 -13.13
C LYS A 15 -15.29 -10.48 -12.38
N LEU A 16 -14.87 -9.22 -12.40
CA LEU A 16 -13.72 -8.72 -11.64
C LEU A 16 -13.85 -9.06 -10.15
N PHE A 17 -14.98 -8.74 -9.50
CA PHE A 17 -15.18 -8.98 -8.07
C PHE A 17 -15.38 -10.46 -7.73
N LEU A 18 -16.31 -11.13 -8.41
CA LEU A 18 -16.79 -12.45 -7.99
C LEU A 18 -15.88 -13.59 -8.46
N LYS A 19 -15.28 -13.45 -9.63
CA LYS A 19 -14.39 -14.48 -10.22
C LYS A 19 -12.92 -14.09 -10.15
N GLY A 20 -12.60 -12.80 -10.12
CA GLY A 20 -11.26 -12.30 -9.92
C GLY A 20 -10.89 -12.23 -8.45
N PHE A 21 -11.28 -11.13 -7.79
CA PHE A 21 -10.91 -10.83 -6.41
C PHE A 21 -11.33 -11.92 -5.43
N SER A 22 -12.58 -12.39 -5.47
CA SER A 22 -13.09 -13.37 -4.50
C SER A 22 -12.54 -14.79 -4.67
N LYS A 23 -11.88 -15.08 -5.81
CA LYS A 23 -11.31 -16.41 -6.10
C LYS A 23 -9.79 -16.39 -6.24
N ASN A 24 -9.15 -15.29 -5.85
CA ASN A 24 -7.70 -15.09 -5.99
C ASN A 24 -7.19 -15.37 -7.43
N ASN A 25 -7.99 -15.01 -8.44
CA ASN A 25 -7.75 -15.44 -9.81
C ASN A 25 -7.11 -14.32 -10.66
N ALA A 26 -5.78 -14.33 -10.70
CA ALA A 26 -5.00 -13.38 -11.47
C ALA A 26 -5.28 -13.43 -12.99
N ALA A 27 -5.66 -14.59 -13.54
CA ALA A 27 -5.98 -14.71 -14.96
C ALA A 27 -7.24 -13.92 -15.30
N VAL A 28 -8.26 -13.95 -14.43
CA VAL A 28 -9.47 -13.13 -14.59
C VAL A 28 -9.15 -11.65 -14.52
N LEU A 29 -8.30 -11.20 -13.59
CA LEU A 29 -7.88 -9.79 -13.52
C LEU A 29 -7.21 -9.34 -14.83
N ARG A 30 -6.29 -10.13 -15.38
CA ARG A 30 -5.64 -9.82 -16.68
C ARG A 30 -6.60 -9.91 -17.86
N GLU A 31 -7.67 -10.68 -17.73
CA GLU A 31 -8.73 -10.77 -18.73
C GLU A 31 -9.64 -9.54 -18.72
N VAL A 32 -9.95 -8.95 -17.56
CA VAL A 32 -10.92 -7.85 -17.49
C VAL A 32 -10.27 -6.46 -17.44
N LEU A 33 -9.06 -6.36 -16.89
CA LEU A 33 -8.30 -5.11 -16.82
C LEU A 33 -7.46 -4.91 -18.09
N SER A 34 -7.37 -3.66 -18.54
CA SER A 34 -6.45 -3.24 -19.60
C SER A 34 -4.99 -3.50 -19.17
N LYS A 35 -4.11 -3.66 -20.14
CA LYS A 35 -2.66 -3.68 -19.90
C LYS A 35 -2.14 -2.32 -19.41
N ASP A 36 -2.82 -1.24 -19.81
CA ASP A 36 -2.51 0.14 -19.48
C ASP A 36 -3.47 0.65 -18.38
N PHE A 37 -3.98 -0.26 -17.56
CA PHE A 37 -4.89 0.06 -16.47
C PHE A 37 -4.19 0.91 -15.41
N THR A 38 -4.87 1.95 -14.92
CA THR A 38 -4.36 2.83 -13.86
C THR A 38 -5.28 2.82 -12.63
N LEU A 39 -4.68 2.65 -11.46
CA LEU A 39 -5.34 2.74 -10.15
C LEU A 39 -5.23 4.16 -9.62
N SER A 40 -6.36 4.74 -9.17
CA SER A 40 -6.36 6.01 -8.46
C SER A 40 -7.11 5.93 -7.13
N SER A 41 -6.36 5.88 -6.02
CA SER A 41 -6.94 6.01 -4.68
C SER A 41 -7.28 7.47 -4.32
N ALA A 42 -6.75 8.44 -5.06
CA ALA A 42 -6.95 9.88 -4.84
C ALA A 42 -7.90 10.56 -5.85
N GLY A 43 -8.21 9.92 -6.99
CA GLY A 43 -8.85 10.59 -8.12
C GLY A 43 -10.34 10.91 -7.99
N ALA A 44 -10.99 10.62 -6.86
CA ALA A 44 -12.37 11.05 -6.63
C ALA A 44 -12.49 12.56 -6.29
N VAL A 45 -11.37 13.24 -6.05
CA VAL A 45 -11.35 14.63 -5.52
C VAL A 45 -10.62 15.63 -6.43
N ALA A 46 -9.88 15.17 -7.45
CA ALA A 46 -8.99 16.02 -8.23
C ALA A 46 -9.45 16.23 -9.68
N ASP A 47 -9.72 15.16 -10.45
CA ASP A 47 -10.28 15.15 -11.82
C ASP A 47 -10.43 13.68 -12.33
N ASP A 48 -11.05 13.47 -13.49
CA ASP A 48 -11.18 12.17 -14.20
C ASP A 48 -9.82 11.60 -14.71
N GLN A 49 -8.73 12.30 -14.40
CA GLN A 49 -7.35 11.91 -14.68
C GLN A 49 -6.82 11.08 -13.51
N SER A 50 -6.49 9.82 -13.80
CA SER A 50 -5.78 8.96 -12.86
C SER A 50 -4.35 9.47 -12.67
N THR A 51 -3.99 9.87 -11.45
CA THR A 51 -2.58 9.98 -11.07
C THR A 51 -2.02 8.56 -10.97
N ASP A 52 -1.01 8.27 -11.77
CA ASP A 52 -0.47 6.95 -12.04
C ASP A 52 0.17 6.31 -10.80
N SER A 53 -0.62 5.66 -9.95
CA SER A 53 -0.15 5.09 -8.68
C SER A 53 -0.27 3.56 -8.59
N GLY A 54 -0.78 2.88 -9.62
CA GLY A 54 -0.81 1.42 -9.63
C GLY A 54 -1.22 0.79 -10.95
N SER A 55 -0.62 -0.37 -11.25
CA SER A 55 -0.93 -1.18 -12.43
C SER A 55 -1.88 -2.33 -12.10
N ARG A 56 -2.38 -3.04 -13.12
CA ARG A 56 -3.13 -4.29 -12.89
C ARG A 56 -2.34 -5.34 -12.09
N GLU A 57 -1.00 -5.33 -12.18
CA GLU A 57 -0.17 -6.27 -11.44
C GLU A 57 -0.08 -5.89 -9.95
N THR A 58 -0.11 -4.59 -9.64
CA THR A 58 -0.25 -4.06 -8.27
C THR A 58 -1.56 -4.55 -7.63
N LEU A 59 -2.68 -4.47 -8.36
CA LEU A 59 -3.96 -5.02 -7.90
C LEU A 59 -3.93 -6.54 -7.69
N ILE A 60 -3.27 -7.29 -8.57
CA ILE A 60 -3.11 -8.75 -8.42
C ILE A 60 -2.28 -9.08 -7.18
N ALA A 61 -1.21 -8.32 -6.91
CA ALA A 61 -0.39 -8.49 -5.71
C ALA A 61 -1.20 -8.19 -4.44
N GLY A 62 -1.94 -7.07 -4.41
CA GLY A 62 -2.83 -6.72 -3.29
C GLY A 62 -3.93 -7.76 -3.04
N MET A 63 -4.55 -8.28 -4.09
CA MET A 63 -5.50 -9.40 -4.01
C MET A 63 -4.86 -10.62 -3.34
N ARG A 64 -3.67 -11.03 -3.79
CA ARG A 64 -2.96 -12.19 -3.23
C ARG A 64 -2.59 -11.98 -1.77
N HIS A 65 -2.12 -10.78 -1.43
CA HIS A 65 -1.80 -10.43 -0.05
C HIS A 65 -3.04 -10.58 0.85
N ASN A 66 -4.18 -10.02 0.45
CA ASN A 66 -5.42 -10.14 1.22
C ASN A 66 -5.85 -11.59 1.40
N HIS A 67 -5.76 -12.44 0.36
CA HIS A 67 -6.07 -13.87 0.48
C HIS A 67 -5.11 -14.64 1.39
N ASN A 68 -3.86 -14.20 1.50
CA ASN A 68 -2.89 -14.81 2.43
C ASN A 68 -3.15 -14.38 3.89
N CYS A 69 -3.63 -13.16 4.10
CA CYS A 69 -3.90 -12.62 5.44
C CYS A 69 -5.29 -13.02 5.96
N PHE A 70 -6.26 -13.21 5.06
CA PHE A 70 -7.65 -13.43 5.40
C PHE A 70 -8.20 -14.73 4.77
N GLU A 71 -8.43 -15.74 5.60
CA GLU A 71 -9.07 -16.99 5.19
C GLU A 71 -10.51 -16.71 4.74
N GLY A 72 -10.88 -17.26 3.58
CA GLY A 72 -12.22 -17.06 3.02
C GLY A 72 -12.48 -15.65 2.50
N TRP A 73 -11.44 -14.85 2.22
CA TRP A 73 -11.58 -13.49 1.69
C TRP A 73 -12.42 -13.45 0.42
N GLY A 74 -13.55 -12.76 0.47
CA GLY A 74 -14.49 -12.68 -0.64
C GLY A 74 -15.31 -11.41 -0.64
N PHE A 75 -15.68 -10.95 -1.82
CA PHE A 75 -16.48 -9.75 -2.04
C PHE A 75 -17.94 -10.10 -2.31
N VAL A 76 -18.82 -9.26 -1.81
CA VAL A 76 -20.21 -9.13 -2.24
C VAL A 76 -20.41 -7.75 -2.86
N ILE A 77 -21.10 -7.69 -3.99
CA ILE A 77 -21.54 -6.45 -4.60
C ILE A 77 -22.92 -6.13 -4.02
N GLU A 78 -23.02 -5.03 -3.28
CA GLU A 78 -24.27 -4.61 -2.66
C GLU A 78 -25.13 -3.79 -3.63
N HIS A 79 -24.50 -2.94 -4.44
CA HIS A 79 -25.15 -2.20 -5.52
C HIS A 79 -24.20 -2.04 -6.69
N ILE A 80 -24.74 -2.04 -7.90
CA ILE A 80 -24.00 -1.77 -9.13
C ILE A 80 -24.85 -0.93 -10.08
N MET A 81 -24.25 0.09 -10.69
CA MET A 81 -24.88 0.98 -11.66
C MET A 81 -23.93 1.20 -12.81
N ALA A 82 -24.45 1.22 -14.04
CA ALA A 82 -23.65 1.43 -15.23
C ALA A 82 -24.25 2.55 -16.09
N SER A 83 -23.38 3.38 -16.66
CA SER A 83 -23.73 4.39 -17.66
C SER A 83 -22.68 4.35 -18.75
N GLU A 84 -23.08 3.95 -19.96
CA GLU A 84 -22.20 3.79 -21.13
C GLU A 84 -20.86 3.13 -20.78
N ASN A 85 -19.81 3.93 -20.56
CA ASN A 85 -18.43 3.51 -20.31
C ASN A 85 -18.01 3.53 -18.83
N HIS A 86 -18.93 3.81 -17.91
CA HIS A 86 -18.65 3.86 -16.47
C HIS A 86 -19.50 2.87 -15.70
N VAL A 87 -18.91 2.27 -14.65
CA VAL A 87 -19.61 1.39 -13.71
C VAL A 87 -19.23 1.76 -12.29
N ALA A 88 -20.23 2.05 -11.46
CA ALA A 88 -20.06 2.26 -10.03
C ALA A 88 -20.52 1.02 -9.27
N ALA A 89 -19.77 0.58 -8.27
CA ALA A 89 -20.10 -0.56 -7.41
C ALA A 89 -19.90 -0.20 -5.94
N ARG A 90 -20.91 -0.45 -5.10
CA ARG A 90 -20.79 -0.52 -3.64
C ARG A 90 -20.60 -1.96 -3.24
N TRP A 91 -19.63 -2.24 -2.38
CA TRP A 91 -19.23 -3.60 -2.04
C TRP A 91 -18.80 -3.75 -0.59
N ALA A 92 -18.85 -4.99 -0.11
CA ALA A 92 -18.26 -5.42 1.14
C ALA A 92 -17.37 -6.64 0.90
N ALA A 93 -16.20 -6.69 1.52
CA ALA A 93 -15.31 -7.83 1.53
C ALA A 93 -15.16 -8.37 2.96
N THR A 94 -15.21 -9.69 3.12
CA THR A 94 -15.13 -10.34 4.43
C THR A 94 -14.15 -11.49 4.41
N GLY A 95 -13.47 -11.73 5.54
CA GLY A 95 -12.68 -12.94 5.78
C GLY A 95 -12.16 -13.00 7.21
N LYS A 96 -11.57 -14.14 7.57
CA LYS A 96 -11.02 -14.36 8.91
C LYS A 96 -9.53 -14.02 8.94
N HIS A 97 -9.09 -13.14 9.83
CA HIS A 97 -7.69 -12.73 9.94
C HIS A 97 -6.82 -13.87 10.52
N VAL A 98 -6.05 -14.53 9.64
CA VAL A 98 -5.26 -15.74 9.95
C VAL A 98 -3.77 -15.62 9.62
N GLY A 99 -3.38 -14.62 8.82
CA GLY A 99 -1.98 -14.28 8.55
C GLY A 99 -1.68 -12.85 8.98
N SER A 100 -0.40 -12.49 9.14
CA SER A 100 -0.05 -11.11 9.52
C SER A 100 -0.49 -10.11 8.45
N PHE A 101 -1.22 -9.09 8.86
CA PHE A 101 -1.66 -8.00 8.00
C PHE A 101 -1.09 -6.69 8.54
N MET A 102 -0.32 -5.98 7.70
CA MET A 102 0.31 -4.72 8.10
C MET A 102 1.14 -4.82 9.39
N GLY A 103 1.77 -5.97 9.66
CA GLY A 103 2.63 -6.21 10.83
C GLY A 103 1.89 -6.61 12.11
N GLU A 104 0.55 -6.55 12.11
CA GLU A 104 -0.23 -7.08 13.21
C GLU A 104 -0.33 -8.60 13.11
N ALA A 105 -0.29 -9.25 14.27
CA ALA A 105 -0.47 -10.69 14.36
C ALA A 105 -1.92 -11.09 14.00
N PRO A 106 -2.14 -12.31 13.49
CA PRO A 106 -3.48 -12.77 13.18
C PRO A 106 -4.39 -12.78 14.41
N THR A 107 -5.51 -12.07 14.34
CA THR A 107 -6.45 -11.91 15.46
C THR A 107 -7.42 -13.09 15.58
N GLY A 108 -7.55 -13.91 14.54
CA GLY A 108 -8.51 -14.99 14.45
C GLY A 108 -9.97 -14.53 14.27
N GLN A 109 -10.21 -13.22 14.18
CA GLN A 109 -11.54 -12.63 14.06
C GLN A 109 -12.01 -12.53 12.61
N MET A 110 -13.32 -12.52 12.41
CA MET A 110 -13.93 -12.10 11.15
C MET A 110 -13.81 -10.59 11.01
N VAL A 111 -13.33 -10.12 9.87
CA VAL A 111 -13.21 -8.70 9.55
C VAL A 111 -13.97 -8.36 8.28
N THR A 112 -14.45 -7.11 8.19
CA THR A 112 -15.18 -6.59 7.05
C THR A 112 -14.59 -5.28 6.56
N LEU A 113 -14.25 -5.21 5.28
CA LEU A 113 -13.90 -3.97 4.57
C LEU A 113 -15.07 -3.56 3.67
N LYS A 114 -15.56 -2.34 3.81
CA LYS A 114 -16.61 -1.78 2.94
C LYS A 114 -16.04 -0.68 2.07
N GLY A 115 -16.53 -0.58 0.84
CA GLY A 115 -16.09 0.47 -0.06
C GLY A 115 -17.00 0.69 -1.25
N ASN A 116 -16.63 1.68 -2.03
CA ASN A 116 -17.23 2.03 -3.30
C ASN A 116 -16.11 2.13 -4.34
N SER A 117 -16.41 1.69 -5.55
CA SER A 117 -15.50 1.78 -6.69
C SER A 117 -16.23 2.39 -7.88
N LEU A 118 -15.58 3.29 -8.60
CA LEU A 118 -15.97 3.73 -9.93
C LEU A 118 -14.97 3.16 -10.93
N TYR A 119 -15.45 2.66 -12.07
CA TYR A 119 -14.65 2.09 -13.13
C TYR A 119 -14.90 2.83 -14.43
N ARG A 120 -13.84 3.08 -15.20
CA ARG A 120 -13.93 3.50 -16.61
C ARG A 120 -13.55 2.33 -17.51
N ILE A 121 -14.34 2.11 -18.56
CA ILE A 121 -14.23 0.99 -19.49
C ILE A 121 -14.04 1.51 -20.91
N GLU A 122 -13.04 0.99 -21.60
CA GLU A 122 -12.79 1.27 -23.02
C GLU A 122 -12.46 -0.04 -23.74
N ASN A 123 -12.97 -0.19 -24.97
CA ASN A 123 -12.70 -1.36 -25.81
C ASN A 123 -12.95 -2.71 -25.09
N GLY A 124 -13.97 -2.75 -24.21
CA GLY A 124 -14.35 -3.95 -23.45
C GLY A 124 -13.39 -4.32 -22.31
N LYS A 125 -12.53 -3.39 -21.87
CA LYS A 125 -11.59 -3.55 -20.76
C LYS A 125 -11.73 -2.41 -19.76
N ILE A 126 -11.56 -2.72 -18.49
CA ILE A 126 -11.46 -1.70 -17.44
C ILE A 126 -10.11 -1.01 -17.59
N VAL A 127 -10.10 0.30 -17.83
CA VAL A 127 -8.89 1.10 -18.06
C VAL A 127 -8.50 1.94 -16.86
N ALA A 128 -9.43 2.24 -15.96
CA ALA A 128 -9.14 2.94 -14.71
C ALA A 128 -10.14 2.56 -13.63
N ASP A 129 -9.73 2.71 -12.38
CA ASP A 129 -10.64 2.72 -11.24
C ASP A 129 -10.33 3.81 -10.22
N TRP A 130 -11.38 4.14 -9.47
CA TRP A 130 -11.34 5.02 -8.31
C TRP A 130 -11.99 4.31 -7.15
N VAL A 131 -11.24 4.10 -6.07
CA VAL A 131 -11.70 3.28 -4.93
C VAL A 131 -11.68 4.09 -3.64
N PHE A 132 -12.82 4.11 -2.95
CA PHE A 132 -12.94 4.66 -1.61
C PHE A 132 -13.43 3.58 -0.64
N ALA A 133 -12.65 3.24 0.38
CA ALA A 133 -12.99 2.21 1.35
C ALA A 133 -12.92 2.75 2.79
N ASN A 134 -13.75 2.21 3.69
CA ASN A 134 -13.75 2.59 5.10
C ASN A 134 -12.57 1.93 5.85
N GLN A 135 -11.40 2.48 5.61
CA GLN A 135 -10.14 1.99 6.15
C GLN A 135 -10.02 2.20 7.64
N ALA A 136 -10.61 3.27 8.18
CA ALA A 136 -10.59 3.52 9.61
C ALA A 136 -11.33 2.40 10.39
N GLU A 137 -12.53 2.03 9.94
CA GLU A 137 -13.28 0.94 10.57
C GLU A 137 -12.61 -0.42 10.35
N PHE A 138 -11.99 -0.65 9.19
CA PHE A 138 -11.26 -1.88 8.93
C PHE A 138 -10.01 -2.01 9.81
N GLY A 139 -9.22 -0.95 9.93
CA GLY A 139 -8.02 -0.92 10.77
C GLY A 139 -8.34 -1.07 12.26
N ALA A 140 -9.45 -0.47 12.73
CA ALA A 140 -9.92 -0.65 14.09
C ALA A 140 -10.23 -2.12 14.44
N GLN A 141 -10.81 -2.89 13.51
CA GLN A 141 -11.06 -4.32 13.70
C GLN A 141 -9.77 -5.15 13.83
N LEU A 142 -8.66 -4.63 13.32
CA LEU A 142 -7.35 -5.28 13.28
C LEU A 142 -6.40 -4.79 14.38
N GLY A 143 -6.80 -3.79 15.18
CA GLY A 143 -5.94 -3.16 16.19
C GLY A 143 -4.94 -2.14 15.62
N ILE A 144 -5.04 -1.79 14.33
CA ILE A 144 -4.12 -0.89 13.62
C ILE A 144 -4.50 0.59 13.82
N GLY A 145 -5.71 0.88 14.30
CA GLY A 145 -6.26 2.24 14.34
C GLY A 145 -6.71 2.72 12.95
N ALA A 146 -6.75 4.03 12.72
CA ALA A 146 -7.19 4.56 11.43
C ALA A 146 -6.16 4.25 10.32
N LEU A 147 -6.51 3.35 9.38
CA LEU A 147 -5.69 3.07 8.21
C LEU A 147 -5.81 4.24 7.20
N PRO A 148 -4.69 4.72 6.63
CA PRO A 148 -4.70 5.72 5.56
C PRO A 148 -5.20 5.11 4.22
N PRO A 149 -5.55 5.92 3.21
CA PRO A 149 -5.96 5.44 1.88
C PRO A 149 -4.97 4.43 1.24
N LEU A 150 -5.47 3.51 0.40
CA LEU A 150 -4.67 2.43 -0.21
C LEU A 150 -3.63 3.03 -1.15
N GLY A 151 -2.41 2.50 -1.13
CA GLY A 151 -1.36 2.83 -2.10
C GLY A 151 -0.57 4.11 -1.82
N SER A 152 -0.76 4.80 -0.68
CA SER A 152 0.07 5.95 -0.35
C SER A 152 1.44 5.45 0.11
N GLY A 153 2.51 5.76 -0.62
CA GLY A 153 3.89 5.59 -0.17
C GLY A 153 4.13 6.12 1.25
N GLU A 154 3.33 7.09 1.71
CA GLU A 154 3.26 7.52 3.11
C GLU A 154 3.16 6.34 4.09
N MET A 155 2.31 5.35 3.81
CA MET A 155 2.13 4.21 4.70
C MET A 155 3.37 3.32 4.77
N LEU A 156 4.10 3.18 3.67
CA LEU A 156 5.37 2.43 3.64
C LEU A 156 6.42 3.13 4.46
N VAL A 157 6.56 4.45 4.33
CA VAL A 157 7.53 5.24 5.10
C VAL A 157 7.18 5.26 6.58
N ARG A 158 5.90 5.39 6.95
CA ARG A 158 5.47 5.27 8.36
C ARG A 158 5.72 3.87 8.92
N SER A 159 5.44 2.83 8.15
CA SER A 159 5.70 1.43 8.55
C SER A 159 7.20 1.17 8.72
N PHE A 160 8.02 1.75 7.85
CA PHE A 160 9.47 1.70 7.95
C PHE A 160 9.95 2.26 9.29
N TRP A 161 9.62 3.53 9.60
CA TRP A 161 10.04 4.15 10.86
C TRP A 161 9.49 3.42 12.10
N SER A 162 8.24 2.96 12.04
CA SER A 162 7.62 2.26 13.16
C SER A 162 8.22 0.89 13.42
N LYS A 163 8.33 0.03 12.41
CA LYS A 163 8.71 -1.38 12.59
C LYS A 163 10.22 -1.59 12.57
N VAL A 164 10.90 -0.94 11.65
CA VAL A 164 12.34 -1.15 11.47
C VAL A 164 13.10 -0.44 12.58
N ILE A 165 12.77 0.84 12.81
CA ILE A 165 13.51 1.67 13.76
C ILE A 165 12.89 1.60 15.16
N ASN A 166 11.62 1.97 15.33
CA ASN A 166 11.04 2.10 16.68
C ASN A 166 10.72 0.76 17.36
N ALA A 167 10.41 -0.29 16.61
CA ALA A 167 10.26 -1.64 17.15
C ALA A 167 11.58 -2.43 17.20
N HIS A 168 12.70 -1.80 16.78
CA HIS A 168 14.04 -2.38 16.82
C HIS A 168 14.13 -3.71 16.04
N ASP A 169 13.40 -3.82 14.93
CA ASP A 169 13.34 -5.01 14.07
C ASP A 169 13.84 -4.71 12.65
N PRO A 170 15.17 -4.73 12.42
CA PRO A 170 15.72 -4.56 11.08
C PRO A 170 15.18 -5.55 10.05
N ASP A 171 14.78 -6.76 10.44
CA ASP A 171 14.30 -7.79 9.51
C ASP A 171 12.92 -7.45 8.91
N ALA A 172 12.15 -6.57 9.55
CA ALA A 172 10.93 -6.01 8.97
C ALA A 172 11.17 -5.28 7.64
N ALA A 173 12.41 -4.85 7.35
CA ALA A 173 12.78 -4.25 6.06
C ALA A 173 12.53 -5.20 4.87
N ASP A 174 12.60 -6.52 5.04
CA ASP A 174 12.35 -7.49 3.96
C ASP A 174 10.91 -7.40 3.42
N ALA A 175 9.96 -7.05 4.29
CA ALA A 175 8.57 -6.85 3.93
C ALA A 175 8.33 -5.50 3.24
N LEU A 176 9.19 -4.51 3.46
CA LEU A 176 8.96 -3.11 3.04
C LEU A 176 9.83 -2.66 1.86
N MET A 177 11.02 -3.23 1.68
CA MET A 177 11.97 -2.82 0.64
C MET A 177 11.94 -3.79 -0.56
N ALA A 178 12.25 -3.26 -1.73
CA ALA A 178 12.51 -4.06 -2.92
C ALA A 178 13.89 -4.73 -2.82
N LYS A 179 14.05 -5.86 -3.50
CA LYS A 179 15.31 -6.63 -3.47
C LYS A 179 16.49 -5.82 -4.02
N ASP A 180 16.22 -4.96 -4.99
CA ASP A 180 17.17 -4.06 -5.66
C ASP A 180 17.12 -2.62 -5.10
N TYR A 181 16.67 -2.46 -3.84
CA TYR A 181 16.61 -1.17 -3.17
C TYR A 181 17.93 -0.41 -3.24
N LYS A 182 17.86 0.83 -3.71
CA LYS A 182 19.01 1.71 -3.87
C LYS A 182 19.13 2.65 -2.67
N GLN A 183 20.28 2.61 -2.01
CA GLN A 183 20.57 3.47 -0.86
C GLN A 183 21.57 4.55 -1.26
N HIS A 184 21.28 5.82 -0.98
CA HIS A 184 22.21 6.92 -1.23
C HIS A 184 22.83 7.50 0.03
N ALA A 185 22.30 7.15 1.20
CA ALA A 185 22.84 7.56 2.50
C ALA A 185 24.30 7.14 2.66
N VAL A 186 25.16 8.10 2.98
CA VAL A 186 26.60 7.88 3.12
C VAL A 186 26.85 6.94 4.30
N GLY A 187 27.65 5.88 4.08
CA GLY A 187 28.01 4.93 5.12
C GLY A 187 27.02 3.77 5.31
N ILE A 188 25.91 3.74 4.58
CA ILE A 188 24.93 2.64 4.60
C ILE A 188 25.11 1.77 3.33
N GLY A 189 25.13 0.45 3.51
CA GLY A 189 25.28 -0.49 2.39
C GLY A 189 24.06 -0.54 1.46
N GLN A 190 24.28 -0.93 0.20
CA GLN A 190 23.22 -1.10 -0.79
C GLN A 190 22.27 -2.27 -0.48
N GLY A 191 21.03 -2.18 -0.95
CA GLY A 191 20.01 -3.21 -0.82
C GLY A 191 19.52 -3.43 0.62
N PRO A 192 18.51 -4.29 0.82
CA PRO A 192 17.95 -4.56 2.15
C PRO A 192 18.99 -5.12 3.13
N GLU A 193 19.91 -5.97 2.68
CA GLU A 193 20.94 -6.54 3.56
C GLU A 193 21.98 -5.52 4.03
N GLY A 194 22.43 -4.63 3.14
CA GLY A 194 23.36 -3.56 3.52
C GLY A 194 22.72 -2.57 4.50
N PHE A 195 21.45 -2.25 4.28
CA PHE A 195 20.65 -1.47 5.20
C PHE A 195 20.50 -2.17 6.57
N LYS A 196 20.09 -3.44 6.60
CA LYS A 196 19.88 -4.22 7.83
C LYS A 196 21.16 -4.35 8.65
N ALA A 197 22.30 -4.60 7.99
CA ALA A 197 23.58 -4.70 8.67
C ALA A 197 23.90 -3.43 9.46
N PHE A 198 23.77 -2.26 8.83
CA PHE A 198 24.00 -0.97 9.49
C PHE A 198 23.08 -0.76 10.69
N PHE A 199 21.77 -0.96 10.53
CA PHE A 199 20.83 -0.72 11.63
C PHE A 199 20.92 -1.75 12.75
N ARG A 200 21.36 -2.99 12.48
CA ARG A 200 21.68 -3.95 13.55
C ARG A 200 22.83 -3.44 14.44
N ASP A 201 23.88 -2.88 13.84
CA ASP A 201 25.02 -2.34 14.59
C ASP A 201 24.63 -1.09 15.41
N VAL A 202 23.83 -0.20 14.81
CA VAL A 202 23.32 1.00 15.50
C VAL A 202 22.41 0.60 16.66
N LEU A 203 21.45 -0.29 16.46
CA LEU A 203 20.51 -0.70 17.52
C LEU A 203 21.19 -1.52 18.63
N ALA A 204 22.26 -2.26 18.31
CA ALA A 204 23.07 -2.95 19.32
C ALA A 204 23.80 -1.97 20.27
N SER A 205 24.18 -0.79 19.77
CA SER A 205 24.89 0.24 20.53
C SER A 205 23.98 1.33 21.11
N SER A 206 22.82 1.58 20.50
CA SER A 206 21.90 2.69 20.77
C SER A 206 20.47 2.17 21.01
N GLN A 207 20.24 1.55 22.18
CA GLN A 207 18.93 0.96 22.51
C GLN A 207 17.84 2.01 22.75
N GLY A 208 18.21 3.27 22.96
CA GLY A 208 17.31 4.41 23.04
C GLY A 208 16.97 5.02 21.68
N MET A 209 17.46 4.44 20.57
CA MET A 209 17.19 4.96 19.23
C MET A 209 15.68 5.05 18.97
N LYS A 210 15.25 6.22 18.48
CA LYS A 210 13.85 6.50 18.15
C LYS A 210 13.74 7.44 16.96
N ALA A 211 12.74 7.22 16.12
CA ALA A 211 12.33 8.09 15.04
C ALA A 211 10.93 8.66 15.27
N GLU A 212 10.78 9.97 15.10
CA GLU A 212 9.53 10.72 15.15
C GLU A 212 9.31 11.42 13.80
N VAL A 213 8.32 10.95 13.05
CA VAL A 213 7.94 11.57 11.76
C VAL A 213 7.18 12.86 12.06
N LEU A 214 7.80 14.01 11.78
CA LEU A 214 7.26 15.35 12.02
C LEU A 214 6.28 15.78 10.92
N GLY A 215 6.53 15.35 9.69
CA GLY A 215 5.71 15.68 8.54
C GLY A 215 6.09 14.80 7.35
N LEU A 216 5.14 14.59 6.44
CA LEU A 216 5.33 13.78 5.26
C LEU A 216 4.49 14.34 4.11
N ILE A 217 5.08 14.36 2.91
CA ILE A 217 4.41 14.73 1.67
C ILE A 217 4.67 13.63 0.64
N GLU A 218 3.63 13.26 -0.09
CA GLU A 218 3.73 12.30 -1.20
C GLU A 218 3.42 13.00 -2.53
N ALA A 219 4.26 12.74 -3.52
CA ALA A 219 4.14 13.27 -4.88
C ALA A 219 4.50 12.16 -5.87
N GLU A 220 3.48 11.62 -6.54
CA GLU A 220 3.60 10.49 -7.48
C GLU A 220 4.31 9.29 -6.84
N THR A 221 5.56 9.03 -7.25
CA THR A 221 6.36 7.91 -6.76
C THR A 221 7.31 8.30 -5.64
N LEU A 222 7.31 9.57 -5.22
CA LEU A 222 8.20 10.10 -4.20
C LEU A 222 7.45 10.41 -2.91
N VAL A 223 8.07 10.05 -1.79
CA VAL A 223 7.62 10.39 -0.46
C VAL A 223 8.74 11.14 0.24
N VAL A 224 8.46 12.35 0.69
CA VAL A 224 9.40 13.17 1.45
C VAL A 224 8.94 13.21 2.89
N SER A 225 9.79 12.77 3.83
CA SER A 225 9.53 12.89 5.27
C SER A 225 10.51 13.85 5.93
N SER A 226 10.02 14.62 6.89
CA SER A 226 10.84 15.25 7.92
C SER A 226 10.77 14.39 9.17
N THR A 227 11.89 13.81 9.57
CA THR A 227 11.96 12.83 10.66
C THR A 227 12.97 13.29 11.70
N ARG A 228 12.56 13.41 12.96
CA ARG A 228 13.49 13.57 14.07
C ARG A 228 13.98 12.20 14.50
N VAL A 229 15.29 11.98 14.44
CA VAL A 229 15.93 10.78 14.95
C VAL A 229 16.74 11.14 16.19
N SER A 230 16.59 10.36 17.25
CA SER A 230 17.30 10.53 18.52
C SER A 230 17.97 9.23 18.95
N PHE A 231 19.07 9.36 19.69
CA PHE A 231 19.94 8.28 20.13
C PHE A 231 20.33 8.50 21.59
N ASP A 232 20.44 7.42 22.37
CA ASP A 232 21.13 7.44 23.66
C ASP A 232 22.65 7.34 23.47
N VAL A 233 23.09 6.56 22.47
CA VAL A 233 24.48 6.50 22.00
C VAL A 233 24.49 6.82 20.50
N PRO A 234 24.86 8.05 20.08
CA PRO A 234 24.83 8.41 18.67
C PRO A 234 25.96 7.72 17.88
N PRO A 235 25.71 7.37 16.61
CA PRO A 235 26.78 6.95 15.69
C PRO A 235 27.89 8.01 15.55
N GLU A 236 29.07 7.59 15.12
CA GLU A 236 30.20 8.51 14.92
C GLU A 236 29.83 9.63 13.93
N GLY A 237 30.02 10.88 14.35
CA GLY A 237 29.68 12.07 13.56
C GLY A 237 28.22 12.50 13.62
N TRP A 238 27.36 11.80 14.36
CA TRP A 238 25.94 12.13 14.51
C TRP A 238 25.67 12.83 15.84
N SER A 239 24.63 13.68 15.86
CA SER A 239 24.16 14.29 17.10
C SER A 239 23.21 13.36 17.86
N ALA A 240 23.10 13.52 19.18
CA ALA A 240 22.16 12.75 20.01
C ALA A 240 20.69 12.92 19.58
N SER A 241 20.37 14.02 18.89
CA SER A 241 19.11 14.21 18.19
C SER A 241 19.34 15.09 16.97
N GLN A 242 18.74 14.75 15.84
CA GLN A 242 18.77 15.57 14.62
C GLN A 242 17.50 15.35 13.79
N THR A 243 17.14 16.36 12.99
CA THR A 243 16.06 16.22 12.01
C THR A 243 16.68 15.88 10.67
N ILE A 244 16.13 14.87 10.00
CA ILE A 244 16.54 14.41 8.68
C ILE A 244 15.38 14.67 7.72
N ILE A 245 15.71 15.12 6.51
CA ILE A 245 14.79 15.08 5.39
C ILE A 245 15.13 13.82 4.59
N ASP A 246 14.19 12.89 4.59
CA ASP A 246 14.29 11.65 3.84
C ASP A 246 13.44 11.76 2.58
N VAL A 247 13.96 11.29 1.46
CA VAL A 247 13.21 11.12 0.22
C VAL A 247 13.22 9.64 -0.12
N PHE A 248 12.03 9.06 -0.27
CA PHE A 248 11.84 7.67 -0.67
C PHE A 248 11.19 7.62 -2.04
N ARG A 249 11.62 6.68 -2.88
CA ARG A 249 10.86 6.25 -4.06
C ARG A 249 10.09 4.99 -3.75
N THR A 250 8.85 4.89 -4.21
CA THR A 250 7.97 3.74 -4.01
C THR A 250 7.15 3.39 -5.26
N ASP A 251 6.73 2.13 -5.37
CA ASP A 251 5.69 1.66 -6.30
C ASP A 251 4.31 1.48 -5.63
N GLY A 252 4.15 2.00 -4.40
CA GLY A 252 2.96 1.84 -3.56
C GLY A 252 2.92 0.53 -2.78
N MET A 253 3.84 -0.41 -3.04
CA MET A 253 3.97 -1.69 -2.31
C MET A 253 5.33 -1.88 -1.64
N LYS A 254 6.39 -1.31 -2.23
CA LYS A 254 7.79 -1.44 -1.79
C LYS A 254 8.52 -0.11 -1.89
N LEU A 255 9.42 0.12 -0.93
CA LEU A 255 10.45 1.16 -1.04
C LEU A 255 11.51 0.69 -2.05
N LEU A 256 11.76 1.52 -3.06
CA LEU A 256 12.65 1.23 -4.18
C LEU A 256 14.00 1.95 -4.04
N GLU A 257 13.99 3.14 -3.46
CA GLU A 257 15.15 4.01 -3.40
C GLU A 257 15.02 5.00 -2.23
N HIS A 258 16.15 5.44 -1.69
CA HIS A 258 16.18 6.38 -0.57
C HIS A 258 17.39 7.32 -0.62
N TRP A 259 17.13 8.59 -0.31
CA TRP A 259 18.12 9.63 -0.07
C TRP A 259 17.81 10.28 1.27
N ASP A 260 18.86 10.69 1.99
CA ASP A 260 18.74 11.50 3.18
C ASP A 260 19.60 12.75 3.10
N MET A 261 19.19 13.75 3.87
CA MET A 261 20.01 14.91 4.19
C MET A 261 19.64 15.41 5.58
N ALA A 262 20.65 15.81 6.37
CA ALA A 262 20.39 16.48 7.62
C ALA A 262 19.73 17.84 7.35
N ALA A 263 18.68 18.17 8.09
CA ALA A 263 18.13 19.51 8.12
C ALA A 263 19.00 20.36 9.07
N GLU A 264 19.57 21.45 8.54
CA GLU A 264 20.28 22.46 9.34
C GLU A 264 19.34 23.26 10.25
#